data_AF-A0A442GN73-F1
#
_entry.id   AF-A0A442GN73-F1
#
_cell.length_a   1.000
_cell.length_b   1.000
_cell.length_c   1.000
_cell.angle_alpha   90.00
_cell.angle_beta   90.00
_cell.angle_gamma   90.00
#
_symmetry.space_group_name_H-M   'P 1'
#
loop_
_entity.id
_entity.type
_entity.pdbx_description
1 polymer ?
#
loop_
_entity_poly.entity_id
_entity_poly.type
_entity_poly.pdbx_seq_one_letter_code
_entity_poly.pdbx_strand_id
1 'polypeptide(L)'
;MTDKNEPPKIAILAWGSLIWDDQWPQFDKQRGEWRKDGPVLPLEFSRVSTSRDKALTLVIDPVNGNDCKVMYAMSKRKNPADAIADLRDREGTIMDHMGFYFANDPDRKGVPQIPDTIPAWAKEMGFDVVVWAGMPSNFAEKTVFRKDEPFSVDAAVAHLQNITPKGKAAAATYVWRAPDLVITPLRTRLQAEPWFPAPKAEEPTIQKV
;
A
#
# COMPACT_ATOMS: atom_id res chain seq x y z
N MET A 1 -17.95 -17.52 24.66
CA MET A 1 -17.33 -18.76 24.16
C MET A 1 -17.53 -18.75 22.66
N THR A 2 -16.54 -18.30 21.89
CA THR A 2 -16.59 -18.33 20.43
C THR A 2 -16.41 -19.78 19.98
N ASP A 3 -17.32 -20.25 19.12
CA ASP A 3 -17.30 -21.60 18.56
C ASP A 3 -15.96 -21.86 17.87
N LYS A 4 -15.26 -22.91 18.29
CA LYS A 4 -13.97 -23.35 17.71
C LYS A 4 -14.06 -23.83 16.25
N ASN A 5 -15.16 -23.57 15.55
CA ASN A 5 -15.48 -24.16 14.25
C ASN A 5 -15.74 -23.13 13.13
N GLU A 6 -15.79 -21.83 13.42
CA GLU A 6 -15.86 -20.81 12.36
C GLU A 6 -14.47 -20.50 11.81
N PRO A 7 -14.32 -20.37 10.48
CA PRO A 7 -13.06 -19.93 9.89
C PRO A 7 -12.71 -18.50 10.36
N PRO A 8 -11.41 -18.18 10.54
CA PRO A 8 -11.00 -16.87 11.03
C PRO A 8 -11.44 -15.75 10.07
N LYS A 9 -11.86 -14.63 10.64
CA LYS A 9 -12.15 -13.40 9.91
C LYS A 9 -10.84 -12.70 9.58
N ILE A 10 -10.42 -12.81 8.32
CA ILE A 10 -9.16 -12.27 7.82
C ILE A 10 -9.45 -10.96 7.04
N ALA A 11 -8.87 -9.86 7.49
CA ALA A 11 -8.89 -8.58 6.79
C ALA A 11 -7.57 -8.33 6.06
N ILE A 12 -7.65 -7.83 4.83
CA ILE A 12 -6.50 -7.39 4.02
C ILE A 12 -6.54 -5.86 3.96
N LEU A 13 -5.48 -5.19 4.41
CA LEU A 13 -5.37 -3.73 4.32
C LEU A 13 -4.83 -3.29 2.97
N ALA A 14 -5.28 -2.13 2.49
CA ALA A 14 -4.83 -1.52 1.25
C ALA A 14 -4.89 0.00 1.31
N TRP A 15 -3.93 0.66 0.67
CA TRP A 15 -3.85 2.13 0.57
C TRP A 15 -3.32 2.62 -0.77
N GLY A 16 -3.02 1.72 -1.70
CA GLY A 16 -2.39 2.05 -2.98
C GLY A 16 -2.90 1.17 -4.09
N SER A 17 -1.98 0.64 -4.90
CA SER A 17 -2.33 -0.08 -6.13
C SER A 17 -3.28 -1.27 -5.94
N LEU A 18 -3.31 -1.92 -4.77
CA LEU A 18 -4.29 -2.98 -4.44
C LEU A 18 -5.74 -2.59 -4.74
N ILE A 19 -6.05 -1.30 -4.69
CA ILE A 19 -7.43 -0.79 -4.80
C ILE A 19 -7.85 -0.58 -6.27
N TRP A 20 -6.92 -0.17 -7.13
CA TRP A 20 -7.23 0.27 -8.50
C TRP A 20 -6.52 -0.52 -9.61
N ASP A 21 -5.56 -1.37 -9.26
CA ASP A 21 -4.86 -2.26 -10.20
C ASP A 21 -5.56 -3.62 -10.22
N ASP A 22 -6.45 -3.81 -11.19
CA ASP A 22 -7.30 -4.98 -11.39
C ASP A 22 -6.64 -6.06 -12.29
N GLN A 23 -5.34 -5.94 -12.55
CA GLN A 23 -4.58 -6.89 -13.37
C GLN A 23 -4.24 -8.19 -12.63
N TRP A 24 -4.84 -8.44 -11.47
CA TRP A 24 -4.47 -9.54 -10.56
C TRP A 24 -5.67 -10.44 -10.23
N PRO A 25 -6.31 -11.09 -11.23
CA PRO A 25 -7.57 -11.81 -11.05
C PRO A 25 -7.49 -12.95 -10.03
N GLN A 26 -6.30 -13.54 -9.84
CA GLN A 26 -6.10 -14.61 -8.85
C GLN A 26 -6.18 -14.09 -7.41
N PHE A 27 -5.68 -12.89 -7.15
CA PHE A 27 -5.82 -12.20 -5.87
C PHE A 27 -7.24 -11.62 -5.73
N ASP A 28 -7.77 -10.97 -6.77
CA ASP A 28 -9.09 -10.32 -6.75
C ASP A 28 -10.22 -11.29 -6.44
N LYS A 29 -10.16 -12.51 -6.98
CA LYS A 29 -11.13 -13.56 -6.67
C LYS A 29 -11.16 -13.95 -5.19
N GLN A 30 -10.06 -13.78 -4.46
CA GLN A 30 -9.89 -14.20 -3.06
C GLN A 30 -10.21 -13.10 -2.03
N ARG A 31 -10.73 -11.94 -2.45
CA ARG A 31 -11.24 -10.91 -1.53
C ARG A 31 -12.68 -10.49 -1.84
N GLY A 32 -13.30 -9.81 -0.89
CA GLY A 32 -14.52 -9.03 -1.07
C GLY A 32 -14.24 -7.60 -1.55
N GLU A 33 -15.26 -6.76 -1.44
CA GLU A 33 -15.17 -5.34 -1.78
C GLU A 33 -14.27 -4.56 -0.82
N TRP A 34 -13.65 -3.49 -1.33
CA TRP A 34 -12.87 -2.55 -0.53
C TRP A 34 -13.80 -1.63 0.27
N ARG A 35 -13.61 -1.61 1.59
CA ARG A 35 -14.31 -0.78 2.56
C ARG A 35 -13.40 0.31 3.09
N LYS A 36 -13.98 1.45 3.46
CA LYS A 36 -13.26 2.72 3.76
C LYS A 36 -12.96 2.95 5.24
N ASP A 37 -13.43 2.06 6.10
CA ASP A 37 -13.39 2.14 7.56
C ASP A 37 -12.22 1.34 8.17
N GLY A 38 -11.08 1.26 7.47
CA GLY A 38 -9.85 0.65 7.98
C GLY A 38 -9.15 1.48 9.07
N PRO A 39 -8.02 0.98 9.61
CA PRO A 39 -7.26 1.70 10.62
C PRO A 39 -6.59 2.95 10.02
N VAL A 40 -6.11 3.83 10.89
CA VAL A 40 -5.23 4.95 10.51
C VAL A 40 -3.78 4.46 10.52
N LEU A 41 -3.03 4.73 9.46
CA LEU A 41 -1.61 4.38 9.35
C LEU A 41 -0.79 5.59 8.88
N PRO A 42 0.46 5.76 9.36
CA PRO A 42 1.34 6.82 8.90
C PRO A 42 1.86 6.46 7.50
N LEU A 43 1.31 7.07 6.46
CA LEU A 43 1.65 6.73 5.07
C LEU A 43 2.45 7.84 4.38
N GLU A 44 3.44 7.44 3.58
CA GLU A 44 4.13 8.33 2.65
C GLU A 44 4.58 7.61 1.37
N PHE A 45 4.68 8.35 0.28
CA PHE A 45 5.33 7.98 -0.97
C PHE A 45 6.87 7.97 -0.84
N SER A 46 7.39 7.23 0.13
CA SER A 46 8.81 7.19 0.47
C SER A 46 9.53 5.93 -0.02
N ARG A 47 8.91 5.13 -0.89
CA ARG A 47 9.55 3.96 -1.51
C ARG A 47 9.78 4.14 -3.01
N VAL A 48 11.01 4.00 -3.45
CA VAL A 48 11.42 3.97 -4.86
C VAL A 48 11.14 2.58 -5.44
N SER A 49 10.24 2.52 -6.42
CA SER A 49 9.82 1.30 -7.11
C SER A 49 10.67 1.02 -8.35
N THR A 50 11.37 -0.11 -8.37
CA THR A 50 12.17 -0.53 -9.54
C THR A 50 11.30 -0.94 -10.72
N SER A 51 10.19 -1.63 -10.49
CA SER A 51 9.25 -2.06 -11.53
C SER A 51 8.43 -0.91 -12.14
N ARG A 52 8.50 0.29 -11.56
CA ARG A 52 7.80 1.49 -12.04
C ARG A 52 8.78 2.60 -12.43
N ASP A 53 9.93 2.20 -12.98
CA ASP A 53 10.95 3.14 -13.50
C ASP A 53 11.34 4.23 -12.49
N LYS A 54 11.56 3.84 -11.23
CA LYS A 54 11.93 4.72 -10.11
C LYS A 54 10.82 5.68 -9.66
N ALA A 55 9.57 5.46 -10.03
CA ALA A 55 8.45 6.13 -9.38
C ALA A 55 8.40 5.86 -7.87
N LEU A 56 7.79 6.78 -7.13
CA LEU A 56 7.57 6.64 -5.70
C LEU A 56 6.22 5.97 -5.41
N THR A 57 6.17 5.11 -4.40
CA THR A 57 4.98 4.35 -3.99
C THR A 57 4.74 4.47 -2.49
N LEU A 58 3.48 4.33 -2.07
CA LEU A 58 3.07 4.42 -0.68
C LEU A 58 3.57 3.26 0.18
N VAL A 59 4.11 3.58 1.35
CA VAL A 59 4.48 2.64 2.42
C VAL A 59 4.04 3.18 3.78
N ILE A 60 4.04 2.31 4.79
CA ILE A 60 3.96 2.75 6.18
C ILE A 60 5.31 3.37 6.54
N ASP A 61 5.32 4.67 6.83
CA ASP A 61 6.51 5.45 7.17
C ASP A 61 6.28 6.17 8.50
N PRO A 62 6.73 5.60 9.63
CA PRO A 62 6.52 6.21 10.95
C PRO A 62 7.27 7.55 11.15
N VAL A 63 8.23 7.89 10.28
CA VAL A 63 9.08 9.07 10.44
C VAL A 63 8.55 10.24 9.61
N ASN A 64 8.15 9.98 8.37
CA ASN A 64 7.75 11.01 7.40
C ASN A 64 6.28 10.92 6.98
N GLY A 65 5.59 9.84 7.37
CA GLY A 65 4.21 9.58 7.03
C GLY A 65 3.24 10.50 7.73
N ASN A 66 2.10 10.70 7.07
CA ASN A 66 0.94 11.36 7.66
C ASN A 66 -0.14 10.34 7.96
N ASP A 67 -0.92 10.61 9.01
CA ASP A 67 -2.01 9.75 9.45
C ASP A 67 -3.11 9.69 8.39
N CYS A 68 -3.21 8.55 7.71
CA CYS A 68 -4.15 8.30 6.63
C CYS A 68 -5.04 7.11 6.98
N LYS A 69 -6.35 7.25 6.75
CA LYS A 69 -7.27 6.11 6.86
C LYS A 69 -7.05 5.18 5.67
N VAL A 70 -6.83 3.90 5.94
CA VAL A 70 -6.65 2.90 4.89
C VAL A 70 -7.95 2.15 4.61
N MET A 71 -8.02 1.53 3.44
CA MET A 71 -9.12 0.66 3.08
C MET A 71 -8.81 -0.77 3.51
N TYR A 72 -9.85 -1.61 3.62
CA TYR A 72 -9.67 -3.04 3.83
C TYR A 72 -10.67 -3.85 3.03
N ALA A 73 -10.37 -5.11 2.77
CA ALA A 73 -11.30 -6.07 2.22
C ALA A 73 -11.26 -7.37 3.04
N MET A 74 -12.39 -8.06 3.11
CA MET A 74 -12.43 -9.39 3.72
C MET A 74 -11.80 -10.40 2.76
N SER A 75 -10.86 -11.20 3.26
CA SER A 75 -10.39 -12.36 2.51
C SER A 75 -11.48 -13.44 2.48
N LYS A 76 -11.57 -14.17 1.35
CA LYS A 76 -12.39 -15.38 1.21
C LYS A 76 -11.61 -16.64 1.61
N ARG A 77 -10.30 -16.51 1.87
CA ARG A 77 -9.49 -17.62 2.38
C ARG A 77 -9.94 -18.00 3.78
N LYS A 78 -9.83 -19.29 4.11
CA LYS A 78 -10.08 -19.82 5.45
C LYS A 78 -8.78 -20.00 6.25
N ASN A 79 -7.64 -20.06 5.55
CA ASN A 79 -6.32 -20.17 6.14
C ASN A 79 -5.58 -18.82 6.00
N PRO A 80 -5.16 -18.20 7.12
CA PRO A 80 -4.35 -16.97 7.10
C PRO A 80 -3.09 -17.07 6.26
N ALA A 81 -2.43 -18.24 6.22
CA ALA A 81 -1.23 -18.45 5.42
C ALA A 81 -1.50 -18.27 3.92
N ASP A 82 -2.66 -18.69 3.43
CA ASP A 82 -3.04 -18.53 2.03
C ASP A 82 -3.30 -17.06 1.69
N ALA A 83 -3.97 -16.31 2.58
CA ALA A 83 -4.20 -14.87 2.39
C ALA A 83 -2.90 -14.07 2.35
N ILE A 84 -1.94 -14.43 3.23
CA ILE A 84 -0.60 -13.86 3.23
C ILE A 84 0.15 -14.18 1.94
N ALA A 85 0.09 -15.44 1.47
CA ALA A 85 0.74 -15.86 0.23
C ALA A 85 0.13 -15.15 -1.00
N ASP A 86 -1.20 -15.09 -1.10
CA ASP A 86 -1.90 -14.39 -2.18
C ASP A 86 -1.49 -12.92 -2.26
N LEU A 87 -1.45 -12.23 -1.11
CA LEU A 87 -1.03 -10.83 -1.06
C LEU A 87 0.45 -10.67 -1.43
N ARG A 88 1.32 -11.54 -0.92
CA ARG A 88 2.75 -11.52 -1.23
C ARG A 88 3.02 -11.69 -2.72
N ASP A 89 2.34 -12.65 -3.35
CA ASP A 89 2.48 -12.94 -4.78
C ASP A 89 1.94 -11.80 -5.62
N ARG A 90 0.81 -11.19 -5.22
CA ARG A 90 0.29 -9.97 -5.86
C ARG A 90 1.29 -8.83 -5.80
N GLU A 91 1.88 -8.57 -4.64
CA GLU A 91 2.84 -7.48 -4.47
C GLU A 91 4.19 -7.76 -5.13
N GLY A 92 4.44 -9.00 -5.56
CA GLY A 92 5.73 -9.41 -6.12
C GLY A 92 6.87 -9.26 -5.12
N THR A 93 6.63 -9.63 -3.86
CA THR A 93 7.55 -9.37 -2.74
C THR A 93 7.89 -10.64 -1.94
N ILE A 94 8.73 -10.49 -0.91
CA ILE A 94 9.20 -11.57 -0.04
C ILE A 94 8.42 -11.62 1.28
N MET A 95 8.50 -12.75 2.00
CA MET A 95 7.77 -12.95 3.25
C MET A 95 8.14 -11.92 4.34
N ASP A 96 9.40 -11.48 4.39
CA ASP A 96 9.88 -10.45 5.32
C ASP A 96 9.26 -9.06 5.07
N HIS A 97 8.61 -8.86 3.93
CA HIS A 97 7.84 -7.65 3.66
C HIS A 97 6.35 -7.82 3.95
N MET A 98 5.91 -8.94 4.51
CA MET A 98 4.51 -9.18 4.83
C MET A 98 4.26 -8.89 6.30
N GLY A 99 3.34 -7.97 6.55
CA GLY A 99 2.84 -7.69 7.88
C GLY A 99 1.59 -8.51 8.18
N PHE A 100 1.51 -9.02 9.40
CA PHE A 100 0.36 -9.76 9.88
C PHE A 100 0.17 -9.53 11.38
N TYR A 101 -1.08 -9.56 11.81
CA TYR A 101 -1.49 -9.51 13.21
C TYR A 101 -2.51 -10.62 13.46
N PHE A 102 -2.33 -11.38 14.54
CA PHE A 102 -3.24 -12.44 14.98
C PHE A 102 -3.81 -12.06 16.34
N ALA A 103 -5.13 -11.88 16.43
CA ALA A 103 -5.80 -11.44 17.66
C ALA A 103 -5.71 -12.49 18.78
N ASN A 104 -5.65 -13.77 18.41
CA ASN A 104 -5.52 -14.91 19.33
C ASN A 104 -4.06 -15.30 19.63
N ASP A 105 -3.10 -14.71 18.93
CA ASP A 105 -1.67 -14.91 19.12
C ASP A 105 -0.91 -13.58 18.91
N PRO A 106 -1.10 -12.59 19.79
CA PRO A 106 -0.53 -11.25 19.60
C PRO A 106 1.00 -11.21 19.66
N ASP A 107 1.63 -12.24 20.24
CA ASP A 107 3.08 -12.39 20.32
C ASP A 107 3.70 -12.87 19.01
N ARG A 108 2.89 -13.38 18.08
CA ARG A 108 3.35 -13.76 16.74
C ARG A 108 3.69 -12.53 15.92
N LYS A 109 4.99 -12.33 15.68
CA LYS A 109 5.53 -11.17 14.96
C LYS A 109 6.12 -11.56 13.61
N GLY A 110 5.95 -10.68 12.63
CA GLY A 110 6.71 -10.66 11.39
C GLY A 110 7.90 -9.69 11.49
N VAL A 111 8.58 -9.48 10.37
CA VAL A 111 9.63 -8.45 10.26
C VAL A 111 9.03 -7.04 10.30
N PRO A 112 7.95 -6.73 9.54
CA PRO A 112 7.30 -5.43 9.66
C PRO A 112 6.73 -5.25 11.07
N GLN A 113 6.98 -4.08 11.67
CA GLN A 113 6.37 -3.73 12.95
C GLN A 113 4.86 -3.63 12.78
N ILE A 114 4.13 -4.05 13.81
CA ILE A 114 2.68 -3.95 13.85
C ILE A 114 2.34 -2.53 14.34
N PRO A 115 1.71 -1.67 13.52
CA PRO A 115 1.26 -0.35 13.98
C PRO A 115 0.24 -0.49 15.11
N ASP A 116 0.35 0.33 16.15
CA ASP A 116 -0.49 0.27 17.35
C ASP A 116 -1.99 0.44 17.06
N THR A 117 -2.33 1.06 15.94
CA THR A 117 -3.71 1.22 15.47
C THR A 117 -4.34 -0.08 14.96
N ILE A 118 -3.55 -1.07 14.53
CA ILE A 118 -4.07 -2.34 13.99
C ILE A 118 -4.73 -3.19 15.07
N PRO A 119 -4.09 -3.49 16.24
CA PRO A 119 -4.73 -4.30 17.27
C PRO A 119 -6.04 -3.70 17.79
N ALA A 120 -6.06 -2.38 18.03
CA ALA A 120 -7.25 -1.68 18.51
C ALA A 120 -8.40 -1.76 17.50
N TRP A 121 -8.11 -1.48 16.23
CA TRP A 121 -9.09 -1.56 15.14
C TRP A 121 -9.57 -3.00 14.89
N ALA A 122 -8.67 -3.98 14.88
CA ALA A 122 -9.04 -5.39 14.69
C ALA A 122 -9.99 -5.88 15.78
N LYS A 123 -9.76 -5.47 17.03
CA LYS A 123 -10.64 -5.77 18.16
C LYS A 123 -12.02 -5.12 18.00
N GLU A 124 -12.08 -3.85 17.59
CA GLU A 124 -13.34 -3.13 17.34
C GLU A 124 -14.17 -3.81 16.25
N MET A 125 -13.51 -4.22 15.17
CA MET A 125 -14.16 -4.86 14.01
C MET A 125 -14.41 -6.36 14.20
N GLY A 126 -13.88 -6.96 15.26
CA GLY A 126 -13.96 -8.39 15.51
C GLY A 126 -13.23 -9.24 14.46
N PHE A 127 -12.06 -8.78 14.00
CA PHE A 127 -11.18 -9.53 13.09
C PHE A 127 -10.18 -10.38 13.85
N ASP A 128 -10.01 -11.61 13.40
CA ASP A 128 -9.08 -12.57 13.99
C ASP A 128 -7.67 -12.38 13.42
N VAL A 129 -7.57 -11.99 12.15
CA VAL A 129 -6.31 -11.78 11.45
C VAL A 129 -6.36 -10.53 10.58
N VAL A 130 -5.30 -9.74 10.62
CA VAL A 130 -5.09 -8.60 9.70
C VAL A 130 -3.80 -8.83 8.93
N VAL A 131 -3.82 -8.63 7.62
CA VAL A 131 -2.68 -8.83 6.71
C VAL A 131 -2.45 -7.58 5.86
N TRP A 132 -1.20 -7.19 5.66
CA TRP A 132 -0.83 -6.06 4.81
C TRP A 132 0.54 -6.22 4.15
N ALA A 133 0.78 -5.43 3.12
CA ALA A 133 2.08 -5.28 2.49
C ALA A 133 2.93 -4.29 3.31
N GLY A 134 3.94 -4.77 4.02
CA GLY A 134 4.78 -4.02 4.96
C GLY A 134 6.18 -3.70 4.44
N MET A 135 6.34 -3.45 3.13
CA MET A 135 7.63 -3.04 2.57
C MET A 135 8.08 -1.69 3.17
N PRO A 136 9.34 -1.55 3.62
CA PRO A 136 9.82 -0.30 4.19
C PRO A 136 10.10 0.75 3.10
N SER A 137 10.24 2.00 3.54
CA SER A 137 10.94 3.02 2.76
C SER A 137 12.33 2.51 2.37
N ASN A 138 12.76 2.85 1.15
CA ASN A 138 14.11 2.59 0.66
C ASN A 138 14.69 3.85 -0.01
N PHE A 139 14.13 5.03 0.31
CA PHE A 139 14.38 6.26 -0.45
C PHE A 139 15.87 6.60 -0.51
N ALA A 140 16.53 6.67 0.65
CA ALA A 140 17.94 7.03 0.75
C ALA A 140 18.85 6.09 -0.07
N GLU A 141 18.52 4.80 -0.07
CA GLU A 141 19.29 3.76 -0.78
C GLU A 141 19.10 3.79 -2.30
N LYS A 142 17.95 4.28 -2.78
CA LYS A 142 17.50 4.09 -4.17
C LYS A 142 17.25 5.38 -4.94
N THR A 143 17.36 6.53 -4.28
CA THR A 143 17.18 7.82 -4.93
C THR A 143 18.24 8.05 -6.01
N VAL A 144 17.82 8.65 -7.14
CA VAL A 144 18.71 8.90 -8.30
C VAL A 144 19.29 10.31 -8.31
N PHE A 145 18.81 11.21 -7.44
CA PHE A 145 19.23 12.61 -7.43
C PHE A 145 20.50 12.79 -6.60
N ARG A 146 20.44 12.46 -5.30
CA ARG A 146 21.60 12.48 -4.39
C ARG A 146 21.65 11.19 -3.60
N LYS A 147 22.73 10.45 -3.77
CA LYS A 147 22.94 9.17 -3.10
C LYS A 147 22.89 9.36 -1.58
N ASP A 148 22.22 8.44 -0.89
CA ASP A 148 22.11 8.39 0.58
C ASP A 148 21.38 9.62 1.19
N GLU A 149 20.69 10.42 0.38
CA GLU A 149 19.88 11.54 0.86
C GLU A 149 18.61 11.01 1.57
N PRO A 150 18.37 11.37 2.84
CA PRO A 150 17.18 10.92 3.55
C PRO A 150 15.91 11.42 2.87
N PHE A 151 14.80 10.73 3.10
CA PHE A 151 13.52 11.20 2.58
C PHE A 151 13.19 12.57 3.16
N SER A 152 12.80 13.48 2.27
CA SER A 152 12.08 14.70 2.57
C SER A 152 11.19 14.99 1.36
N VAL A 153 10.15 15.80 1.53
CA VAL A 153 9.26 16.18 0.44
C VAL A 153 10.07 16.82 -0.72
N ASP A 154 11.03 17.69 -0.42
CA ASP A 154 11.86 18.35 -1.44
C ASP A 154 12.83 17.38 -2.12
N ALA A 155 13.47 16.48 -1.37
CA ALA A 155 14.33 15.45 -1.95
C ALA A 155 13.53 14.51 -2.88
N ALA A 156 12.30 14.17 -2.50
CA ALA A 156 11.43 13.32 -3.29
C ALA A 156 10.92 14.03 -4.56
N VAL A 157 10.62 15.32 -4.50
CA VAL A 157 10.35 16.14 -5.69
C VAL A 157 11.56 16.17 -6.61
N ALA A 158 12.75 16.45 -6.09
CA ALA A 158 13.99 16.47 -6.86
C ALA A 158 14.29 15.10 -7.51
N HIS A 159 14.05 14.00 -6.78
CA HIS A 159 14.11 12.66 -7.32
C HIS A 159 13.19 12.50 -8.54
N LEU A 160 11.90 12.80 -8.38
CA LEU A 160 10.90 12.65 -9.44
C LEU A 160 11.18 13.53 -10.66
N GLN A 161 11.77 14.71 -10.47
CA GLN A 161 12.18 15.57 -11.59
C GLN A 161 13.36 14.98 -12.40
N ASN A 162 14.16 14.10 -11.80
CA ASN A 162 15.36 13.52 -12.40
C ASN A 162 15.20 12.05 -12.88
N ILE A 163 14.04 11.42 -12.69
CA ILE A 163 13.75 10.11 -13.30
C ILE A 163 13.27 10.26 -14.75
N THR A 164 13.17 9.13 -15.45
CA THR A 164 12.77 9.07 -16.86
C THR A 164 11.34 9.58 -17.08
N PRO A 165 10.96 10.01 -18.30
CA PRO A 165 9.59 10.39 -18.62
C PRO A 165 8.57 9.28 -18.29
N LYS A 166 8.93 8.02 -18.52
CA LYS A 166 8.11 6.84 -18.16
C LYS A 166 7.93 6.74 -16.64
N GLY A 167 8.98 6.96 -15.85
CA GLY A 167 8.91 7.00 -14.39
C GLY A 167 8.05 8.14 -13.88
N LYS A 168 8.15 9.34 -14.47
CA LYS A 168 7.27 10.48 -14.14
C LYS A 168 5.80 10.17 -14.42
N ALA A 169 5.49 9.56 -15.56
CA ALA A 169 4.13 9.13 -15.90
C ALA A 169 3.61 8.07 -14.91
N ALA A 170 4.44 7.09 -14.55
CA ALA A 170 4.08 6.07 -13.56
C ALA A 170 3.85 6.67 -12.16
N ALA A 171 4.67 7.65 -11.76
CA ALA A 171 4.48 8.40 -10.52
C ALA A 171 3.17 9.20 -10.54
N ALA A 172 2.87 9.90 -11.64
CA ALA A 172 1.62 10.62 -11.80
C ALA A 172 0.42 9.67 -11.69
N THR A 173 0.42 8.54 -12.41
CA THR A 173 -0.63 7.54 -12.28
C THR A 173 -0.82 7.07 -10.85
N TYR A 174 0.26 6.75 -10.12
CA TYR A 174 0.15 6.27 -8.75
C TYR A 174 -0.41 7.36 -7.82
N VAL A 175 0.14 8.58 -7.86
CA VAL A 175 -0.26 9.68 -6.98
C VAL A 175 -1.71 10.09 -7.23
N TRP A 176 -2.13 10.17 -8.50
CA TRP A 176 -3.49 10.58 -8.85
C TRP A 176 -4.53 9.48 -8.71
N ARG A 177 -4.16 8.19 -8.80
CA ARG A 177 -5.06 7.06 -8.50
C ARG A 177 -5.06 6.64 -7.03
N ALA A 178 -4.19 7.21 -6.18
CA ALA A 178 -4.20 6.92 -4.76
C ALA A 178 -5.58 7.27 -4.15
N PRO A 179 -6.14 6.44 -3.25
CA PRO A 179 -7.46 6.69 -2.68
C PRO A 179 -7.56 8.07 -2.03
N ASP A 180 -8.70 8.73 -2.10
CA ASP A 180 -8.89 10.09 -1.54
C ASP A 180 -8.67 10.16 -0.01
N LEU A 181 -8.75 9.01 0.68
CA LEU A 181 -8.45 8.88 2.11
C LEU A 181 -6.95 8.97 2.44
N VAL A 182 -6.08 8.86 1.44
CA VAL A 182 -4.62 8.83 1.61
C VAL A 182 -4.03 10.17 1.17
N ILE A 183 -3.95 11.11 2.10
CA ILE A 183 -3.44 12.46 1.86
C ILE A 183 -2.09 12.58 2.56
N THR A 184 -1.01 12.44 1.79
CA THR A 184 0.37 12.54 2.30
C THR A 184 0.99 13.90 1.93
N PRO A 185 2.00 14.36 2.68
CA PRO A 185 2.72 15.59 2.37
C PRO A 185 3.23 15.63 0.93
N LEU A 186 3.87 14.56 0.44
CA LEU A 186 4.35 14.52 -0.94
C LEU A 186 3.20 14.54 -1.97
N ARG A 187 2.08 13.85 -1.72
CA ARG A 187 0.91 13.91 -2.62
C ARG A 187 0.40 15.34 -2.76
N THR A 188 0.16 16.02 -1.64
CA THR A 188 -0.29 17.41 -1.63
C THR A 188 0.69 18.32 -2.37
N ARG A 189 1.99 18.15 -2.12
CA ARG A 189 3.05 18.91 -2.77
C ARG A 189 3.10 18.70 -4.28
N LEU A 190 2.92 17.47 -4.77
CA LEU A 190 2.96 17.13 -6.19
C LEU A 190 1.71 17.57 -6.94
N GLN A 191 0.52 17.44 -6.35
CA GLN A 191 -0.73 17.86 -7.01
C GLN A 191 -0.82 19.38 -7.21
N ALA A 192 0.00 20.15 -6.51
CA ALA A 192 0.15 21.59 -6.71
C ALA A 192 1.18 21.98 -7.80
N GLU A 193 1.94 21.02 -8.32
CA GLU A 193 3.02 21.29 -9.27
C GLU A 193 2.54 21.37 -10.72
N PRO A 194 2.81 22.46 -11.47
CA PRO A 194 2.44 22.57 -12.88
C PRO A 194 3.05 21.48 -13.76
N TRP A 195 4.23 20.96 -13.39
CA TRP A 195 4.93 19.92 -14.14
C TRP A 195 4.40 18.51 -13.85
N PHE A 196 3.50 18.34 -12.87
CA PHE A 196 2.96 17.05 -12.44
C PHE A 196 1.42 16.99 -12.62
N PRO A 197 0.91 17.18 -13.85
CA PRO A 197 -0.52 17.18 -14.10
C PRO A 197 -1.13 15.80 -13.85
N ALA A 198 -2.45 15.78 -13.60
CA ALA A 198 -3.22 14.55 -13.62
C ALA A 198 -3.03 13.83 -14.97
N PRO A 199 -2.88 12.50 -14.99
CA PRO A 199 -2.94 11.74 -16.23
C PRO A 199 -4.22 12.09 -16.98
N LYS A 200 -4.12 12.28 -18.30
CA LYS A 200 -5.32 12.37 -19.14
C LYS A 200 -6.12 11.09 -18.93
N ALA A 201 -7.44 11.21 -18.75
CA ALA A 201 -8.31 10.04 -18.71
C ALA A 201 -8.00 9.17 -19.92
N GLU A 202 -7.77 7.87 -19.71
CA GLU A 202 -7.65 6.94 -20.82
C GLU A 202 -8.99 6.95 -21.57
N GLU A 203 -8.98 7.37 -22.84
CA GLU A 203 -10.11 7.11 -23.73
C GLU A 203 -10.30 5.59 -23.77
N PRO A 204 -11.54 5.09 -23.63
CA PRO A 204 -11.77 3.65 -23.64
C PRO A 204 -11.20 3.07 -24.94
N THR A 205 -10.24 2.18 -24.81
CA THR A 205 -9.63 1.46 -25.93
C THR A 205 -10.73 0.68 -26.61
N ILE A 206 -11.24 1.17 -27.74
CA ILE A 206 -12.15 0.42 -28.60
C ILE A 206 -11.33 -0.76 -29.12
N GLN A 207 -11.46 -1.92 -28.47
CA GLN A 207 -11.04 -3.18 -29.05
C GLN A 207 -11.86 -3.36 -30.32
N LYS A 208 -11.21 -3.21 -31.48
CA LYS A 208 -11.78 -3.62 -32.75
C LYS A 208 -12.01 -5.13 -32.67
N VAL A 209 -13.29 -5.51 -32.63
CA VAL A 209 -13.79 -6.87 -32.84
C VAL A 209 -13.48 -7.31 -34.26
#